data_AF-A0A506Q7X9-F1
#
_entry.id   AF-A0A506Q7X9-F1
#
_cell.length_a   1.000
_cell.length_b   1.000
_cell.length_c   1.000
_cell.angle_alpha   90.00
_cell.angle_beta   90.00
_cell.angle_gamma   90.00
#
_symmetry.space_group_name_H-M   'P 1'
#
loop_
_entity.id
_entity.type
_entity.pdbx_description
1 polymer ?
#
loop_
_entity_poly.entity_id
_entity_poly.type
_entity_poly.pdbx_seq_one_letter_code
_entity_poly.pdbx_strand_id
1 'polypeptide(L)' 'MNEFNRFTFYPVTGWHIGPLSDHQALVLQFGYVDPDAPDEQALQESRFFGLTLEMARVLVNHLSEQIARAEQETGNVTKQ' A
#
# COMPACT_ATOMS: atom_id res chain seq x y z
N MET A 1 3.78 23.78 -7.98
CA MET A 1 3.97 23.18 -6.64
C MET A 1 3.03 21.98 -6.62
N ASN A 2 3.55 20.78 -6.86
CA ASN A 2 2.69 19.58 -6.99
C ASN A 2 2.11 19.21 -5.63
N GLU A 3 0.85 18.82 -5.59
CA GLU A 3 0.09 18.48 -4.37
C GLU A 3 0.73 17.37 -3.52
N PHE A 4 1.68 16.62 -4.09
CA PHE A 4 2.52 15.63 -3.41
C PHE A 4 3.32 16.18 -2.22
N ASN A 5 3.65 17.48 -2.18
CA ASN A 5 4.40 18.07 -1.05
C ASN A 5 3.59 18.23 0.25
N ARG A 6 2.32 17.83 0.29
CA ARG A 6 1.47 17.91 1.50
C ARG A 6 1.37 16.61 2.29
N PHE A 7 1.89 15.50 1.77
CA PHE A 7 1.76 14.20 2.41
C PHE A 7 3.14 13.65 2.75
N THR A 8 3.31 13.19 4.00
CA THR A 8 4.45 12.36 4.35
C THR A 8 4.32 11.04 3.59
N PHE A 9 5.29 10.75 2.75
CA PHE A 9 5.37 9.50 2.01
C PHE A 9 6.08 8.45 2.85
N TYR A 10 5.41 7.33 3.11
CA TYR A 10 5.97 6.19 3.84
C TYR A 10 6.18 5.04 2.86
N PRO A 11 7.41 4.82 2.36
CA PRO A 11 7.68 3.75 1.41
C PRO A 11 7.32 2.38 2.01
N VAL A 12 6.42 1.63 1.36
CA VAL A 12 6.08 0.26 1.76
C VAL A 12 7.24 -0.66 1.40
N THR A 13 7.73 -1.44 2.36
CA THR A 13 8.85 -2.37 2.20
C THR A 13 8.43 -3.83 2.09
N GLY A 14 7.18 -4.13 2.46
CA GLY A 14 6.60 -5.47 2.35
C GLY A 14 5.21 -5.53 3.00
N TRP A 15 4.60 -6.71 2.95
CA TRP A 15 3.31 -6.96 3.59
C TRP A 15 3.15 -8.41 4.01
N HIS A 16 2.37 -8.62 5.06
CA HIS A 16 1.90 -9.93 5.51
C HIS A 16 0.39 -9.98 5.38
N ILE A 17 -0.14 -11.04 4.74
CA ILE A 17 -1.57 -11.26 4.56
C ILE A 17 -1.91 -12.70 4.92
N GLY A 18 -2.98 -12.90 5.70
CA GLY A 18 -3.46 -14.23 6.04
C GLY A 18 -4.91 -14.25 6.51
N PRO A 19 -5.55 -15.43 6.56
CA PRO A 19 -6.89 -15.57 7.11
C PRO A 19 -6.89 -15.30 8.62
N LEU A 20 -7.95 -14.65 9.11
CA LEU A 20 -8.21 -14.56 10.54
C LEU A 20 -8.96 -15.82 10.98
N SER A 21 -8.38 -16.60 11.91
CA SER A 21 -9.00 -17.81 12.44
C SER A 21 -10.42 -17.54 12.93
N ASP A 22 -11.33 -18.47 12.65
CA ASP A 22 -12.74 -18.46 13.05
C ASP A 22 -13.58 -17.28 12.53
N HIS A 23 -13.05 -16.52 11.55
CA HIS A 23 -13.75 -15.39 10.94
C HIS A 23 -13.66 -15.45 9.41
N GLN A 24 -14.68 -14.94 8.70
CA GLN A 24 -14.63 -14.74 7.25
C GLN A 24 -13.91 -13.44 6.90
N ALA A 25 -12.65 -13.34 7.32
CA ALA A 25 -11.83 -12.14 7.18
C ALA A 25 -10.36 -12.47 6.90
N LEU A 26 -9.66 -11.51 6.33
CA LEU A 26 -8.21 -11.48 6.20
C LEU A 26 -7.63 -10.46 7.18
N VAL A 27 -6.37 -10.66 7.54
CA VAL A 27 -5.55 -9.70 8.25
C VAL A 27 -4.41 -9.26 7.33
N LEU A 28 -4.12 -7.97 7.32
CA LEU A 28 -3.07 -7.33 6.53
C LEU A 28 -2.19 -6.47 7.43
N GLN A 29 -0.87 -6.57 7.25
CA GLN A 29 0.13 -5.73 7.90
C GLN A 29 1.11 -5.22 6.85
N PHE A 30 1.55 -3.97 6.98
CA PHE A 30 2.55 -3.38 6.11
C PHE A 30 3.86 -3.15 6.87
N GLY A 31 4.97 -3.52 6.26
CA GLY A 31 6.27 -2.94 6.58
C GLY A 31 6.44 -1.63 5.83
N TYR A 32 6.99 -0.60 6.47
CA TYR A 32 7.23 0.69 5.85
C TYR A 32 8.49 1.37 6.41
N VAL A 33 9.01 2.34 5.67
CA VAL A 33 10.06 3.25 6.15
C VAL A 33 9.41 4.51 6.71
N ASP A 34 9.69 4.84 7.97
CA ASP A 34 9.33 6.12 8.57
C ASP A 34 10.41 7.16 8.26
N PRO A 35 10.11 8.18 7.42
CA PRO A 35 11.11 9.16 7.02
C PRO A 35 11.55 10.09 8.15
N ASP A 36 10.79 10.17 9.24
CA ASP A 36 11.08 11.01 10.40
C ASP A 36 11.79 10.24 11.52
N ALA A 37 11.91 8.91 11.41
CA ALA A 37 12.61 8.07 12.36
C ALA A 37 14.14 8.07 12.10
N PRO A 38 14.98 7.91 13.15
CA PRO A 38 16.41 7.68 12.97
C PRO A 38 16.69 6.43 12.12
N ASP A 39 17.76 6.42 11.32
CA ASP A 39 18.08 5.34 10.36
C ASP A 39 17.99 3.92 10.96
N GLU A 40 18.47 3.74 12.19
CA GLU A 40 18.46 2.45 12.91
C GLU A 40 17.04 1.94 13.23
N GLN A 41 16.04 2.82 13.18
CA GLN A 41 14.63 2.57 13.49
C GLN A 41 13.72 2.94 12.31
N ALA A 42 14.29 3.22 11.13
CA ALA A 42 13.50 3.68 9.99
C ALA A 42 12.52 2.59 9.51
N LEU A 43 12.88 1.30 9.65
CA LEU A 43 11.99 0.19 9.33
C LEU A 43 10.95 -0.02 10.44
N GLN A 44 9.69 0.15 10.09
CA GLN A 44 8.54 0.00 10.97
C GLN A 44 7.56 -1.01 10.38
N GLU A 45 6.72 -1.57 11.26
CA GLU A 45 5.57 -2.36 10.86
C GLU A 45 4.28 -1.72 11.38
N SER A 46 3.24 -1.73 10.55
CA SER A 46 1.92 -1.29 10.98
C SER A 46 1.33 -2.27 12.01
N ARG A 47 0.26 -1.83 12.66
CA ARG A 47 -0.67 -2.78 13.29
C ARG A 47 -1.36 -3.62 12.21
N PHE A 48 -1.94 -4.73 12.65
CA PHE A 48 -2.77 -5.58 11.82
C PHE A 48 -4.12 -4.90 11.51
N PHE A 49 -4.49 -4.87 10.23
CA PHE A 49 -5.78 -4.41 9.73
C PHE A 49 -6.63 -5.60 9.32
N GLY A 50 -7.87 -5.66 9.82
CA GLY A 50 -8.84 -6.69 9.42
C GLY A 50 -9.64 -6.24 8.19
N LEU A 51 -9.82 -7.14 7.23
CA LEU A 51 -10.63 -6.94 6.03
C LEU A 51 -11.62 -8.09 5.89
N THR A 52 -12.89 -7.81 5.62
CA THR A 52 -13.80 -8.87 5.17
C THR A 52 -13.37 -9.39 3.80
N LEU A 53 -13.82 -10.58 3.42
CA LEU A 53 -13.52 -11.13 2.09
C LEU A 53 -14.02 -10.24 0.94
N GLU A 54 -15.15 -9.55 1.15
CA GLU A 54 -15.68 -8.59 0.18
C GLU A 54 -14.76 -7.38 0.03
N MET A 55 -14.36 -6.75 1.15
CA MET A 55 -13.44 -5.61 1.14
C MET A 55 -12.10 -5.96 0.51
N ALA A 56 -11.58 -7.16 0.77
CA ALA A 56 -10.34 -7.64 0.15
C ALA A 56 -10.45 -7.74 -1.38
N ARG A 57 -11.58 -8.23 -1.90
CA ARG A 57 -11.82 -8.30 -3.35
C ARG A 57 -11.89 -6.91 -3.98
N VAL A 58 -12.60 -5.98 -3.33
CA VAL A 58 -12.70 -4.59 -3.78
C VAL A 58 -11.32 -3.94 -3.80
N LEU A 59 -10.50 -4.15 -2.76
CA LEU A 59 -9.14 -3.63 -2.67
C LEU A 59 -8.26 -4.14 -3.83
N VAL A 60 -8.30 -5.43 -4.15
CA VAL A 60 -7.55 -6.01 -5.27
C VAL A 60 -7.97 -5.39 -6.61
N ASN A 61 -9.27 -5.20 -6.83
CA ASN A 61 -9.76 -4.58 -8.06
C ASN A 61 -9.30 -3.12 -8.17
N HIS A 62 -9.45 -2.33 -7.11
CA HIS A 62 -8.98 -0.94 -7.11
C HIS A 62 -7.47 -0.84 -7.34
N LEU A 63 -6.66 -1.69 -6.69
CA LEU A 63 -5.21 -1.71 -6.92
C LEU A 63 -4.88 -2.03 -8.38
N SER A 64 -5.56 -3.02 -8.96
CA SER A 64 -5.36 -3.41 -10.36
C SER A 64 -5.70 -2.27 -11.32
N GLU A 65 -6.79 -1.54 -11.06
CA GLU A 65 -7.18 -0.36 -11.85
C GLU A 65 -6.16 0.79 -11.74
N GLN A 66 -5.66 1.09 -10.54
CA GLN A 66 -4.68 2.17 -10.34
C GLN A 66 -3.33 1.82 -10.97
N ILE A 67 -2.90 0.55 -10.90
CA ILE A 67 -1.69 0.07 -11.59
C ILE A 67 -1.82 0.30 -13.09
N ALA A 68 -2.93 -0.16 -13.70
CA ALA A 68 -3.15 0.00 -15.14
C ALA A 68 -3.15 1.48 -15.57
N ARG A 69 -3.70 2.38 -14.75
CA ARG A 69 -3.66 3.82 -15.00
C ARG A 69 -2.23 4.38 -14.94
N ALA A 70 -1.48 4.06 -13.89
CA ALA A 70 -0.11 4.55 -13.72
C ALA A 70 0.83 4.06 -14.86
N GLU A 71 0.65 2.83 -15.33
CA GLU A 71 1.41 2.28 -16.45
C GLU A 71 1.09 2.99 -17.78
N GLN A 72 -0.19 3.33 -18.03
CA GLN A 72 -0.60 4.08 -19.21
C GLN A 72 -0.06 5.52 -19.22
N GLU A 73 -0.08 6.18 -18.06
CA GLU A 73 0.51 7.52 -17.91
C GLU A 73 2.00 7.50 -18.21
N THR A 74 2.72 6.47 -17.74
CA THR A 74 4.16 6.31 -17.98
C THR A 74 4.46 6.03 -19.46
N GLY A 75 3.61 5.26 -20.16
CA GLY A 75 3.76 4.98 -21.59
C GLY A 75 3.53 6.17 -22.52
N ASN A 76 2.82 7.21 -22.06
CA ASN A 76 2.56 8.44 -22.83
C ASN A 76 3.69 9.47 -22.71
N VAL A 77 4.53 9.39 -21.67
CA VAL A 77 5.67 10.31 -21.47
C VAL A 77 6.83 10.00 -22.43
N THR A 78 6.98 8.76 -22.88
CA THR A 78 8.09 8.34 -23.77
C THR A 78 7.84 8.59 -25.26
N LYS A 79 6.70 9.18 -25.65
CA LYS A 79 6.32 9.44 -27.06
C LYS A 79 6.24 10.93 -27.44
N GLN A 80 6.76 11.83 -26.61
CA GLN A 80 6.90 13.26 -26.93
C GLN A 80 8.35 13.66 -27.19
#